data_AF-A0A2N6EDP8-F1
#
_entry.id   AF-A0A2N6EDP8-F1
#
_cell.length_a   1.000
_cell.length_b   1.000
_cell.length_c   1.000
_cell.angle_alpha   90.00
_cell.angle_beta   90.00
_cell.angle_gamma   90.00
#
_symmetry.space_group_name_H-M   'P 1'
#
loop_
_entity.id
_entity.type
_entity.pdbx_description
1 polymer ?
#
loop_
_entity_poly.entity_id
_entity_poly.type
_entity_poly.pdbx_seq_one_letter_code
_entity_poly.pdbx_strand_id
1 'polypeptide(L)'
;MTIRTKLILSLSAILIFAFVATNVVNYQVSKASVRKNIIENALPLTSDNIYSEIQADLMMPVFVSSLMANDTFLKDWALGGEQDVTKITRYLKEIQDKYGFFSTFFVSDRTGNYYHFNGILKKISREDAHDSWFYDFKQLGAEHDLVVDTDEASENTLTIFINHRLNDYAGSLLGVTGVGLNLERVASLVDSYKEQYKRNIYLVDQDGLVKVHRDKGLVDRVNIHQEDGIDRVAGDILSHPEGNGFFEYDRDGRHILLTSRYIPEFGWYLLVEQDENEALASIRGNFVRNLVFGLLVVLFIIGINALTINRFQRRLERLAATDELTGAANRRVFEERFDMAQYLAERQGLPFSVVLFDLDDFKKINDELGHVAGDRILREVAAIAQDCIRKNDLLVRWGGDEFIILTAGGIVQAEDVAERVRGAVLKEGLLSGAEAVSISCGVAQYGGGDTLDSLTSRADDALYQAKDGGRNRTVSERKMPGARGSGPA
;
A
#
# COMPACT_ATOMS: atom_id res chain seq x y z
N MET A 1 -12.44 3.38 -32.08
CA MET A 1 -11.70 3.96 -30.94
C MET A 1 -10.66 4.94 -31.50
N THR A 2 -10.68 6.21 -31.08
CA THR A 2 -9.75 7.23 -31.62
C THR A 2 -8.32 6.98 -31.14
N ILE A 3 -7.33 7.43 -31.92
CA ILE A 3 -5.89 7.33 -31.56
C ILE A 3 -5.64 7.94 -30.16
N ARG A 4 -6.35 9.02 -29.83
CA ARG A 4 -6.38 9.66 -28.51
C ARG A 4 -6.74 8.69 -27.38
N THR A 5 -7.87 8.00 -27.51
CA THR A 5 -8.31 7.07 -26.45
C THR A 5 -7.33 5.92 -26.29
N LYS A 6 -6.76 5.42 -27.41
CA LYS A 6 -5.71 4.39 -27.37
C LYS A 6 -4.47 4.88 -26.60
N LEU A 7 -3.98 6.09 -26.89
CA LEU A 7 -2.79 6.64 -26.23
C LEU A 7 -2.99 6.83 -24.71
N ILE A 8 -4.13 7.42 -24.31
CA ILE A 8 -4.45 7.63 -22.88
C ILE A 8 -4.57 6.29 -22.16
N LEU A 9 -5.23 5.30 -22.76
CA LEU A 9 -5.37 3.97 -22.17
C LEU A 9 -4.03 3.26 -22.04
N SER A 10 -3.18 3.30 -23.07
CA SER A 10 -1.84 2.69 -23.01
C SER A 10 -0.98 3.33 -21.91
N LEU A 11 -0.96 4.66 -21.83
CA LEU A 11 -0.17 5.37 -20.82
C LEU A 11 -0.68 5.11 -19.40
N SER A 12 -2.01 5.08 -19.22
CA SER A 12 -2.63 4.76 -17.94
C SER A 12 -2.33 3.32 -17.53
N ALA A 13 -2.40 2.38 -18.46
CA ALA A 13 -2.09 0.98 -18.21
C ALA A 13 -0.63 0.79 -17.78
N ILE A 14 0.32 1.45 -18.45
CA ILE A 14 1.74 1.41 -18.07
C ILE A 14 1.97 1.98 -16.67
N LEU A 15 1.37 3.15 -16.37
CA LEU A 15 1.51 3.79 -15.06
C LEU A 15 0.93 2.94 -13.93
N ILE A 16 -0.27 2.41 -14.11
CA ILE A 16 -0.93 1.55 -13.12
C ILE A 16 -0.11 0.26 -12.93
N PHE A 17 0.33 -0.37 -14.03
CA PHE A 17 1.13 -1.59 -13.96
C PHE A 17 2.45 -1.36 -13.23
N ALA A 18 3.22 -0.34 -13.61
CA ALA A 18 4.48 0.00 -12.98
C ALA A 18 4.31 0.31 -11.49
N PHE A 19 3.25 1.05 -11.13
CA PHE A 19 2.93 1.35 -9.75
C PHE A 19 2.61 0.09 -8.94
N VAL A 20 1.69 -0.76 -9.43
CA VAL A 20 1.29 -2.00 -8.74
C VAL A 20 2.49 -2.94 -8.61
N ALA A 21 3.24 -3.15 -9.68
CA ALA A 21 4.44 -3.99 -9.68
C ALA A 21 5.47 -3.51 -8.64
N THR A 22 5.77 -2.21 -8.63
CA THR A 22 6.72 -1.63 -7.66
C THR A 22 6.22 -1.78 -6.23
N ASN A 23 4.92 -1.56 -5.98
CA ASN A 23 4.33 -1.69 -4.64
C ASN A 23 4.40 -3.14 -4.12
N VAL A 24 4.09 -4.12 -4.99
CA VAL A 24 4.16 -5.55 -4.67
C VAL A 24 5.59 -5.98 -4.38
N VAL A 25 6.56 -5.59 -5.21
CA VAL A 25 7.98 -5.89 -4.96
C VAL A 25 8.44 -5.28 -3.64
N ASN A 26 8.09 -4.01 -3.38
CA ASN A 26 8.45 -3.33 -2.14
C ASN A 26 7.86 -4.04 -0.90
N TYR A 27 6.61 -4.51 -0.98
CA TYR A 27 5.98 -5.27 0.09
C TYR A 27 6.71 -6.60 0.36
N GLN A 28 7.05 -7.34 -0.69
CA GLN A 28 7.78 -8.61 -0.56
C GLN A 28 9.17 -8.41 0.07
N VAL A 29 9.92 -7.40 -0.39
CA VAL A 29 11.25 -7.08 0.16
C VAL A 29 11.14 -6.66 1.63
N SER A 30 10.15 -5.81 1.96
CA SER A 30 9.91 -5.37 3.34
C SER A 30 9.54 -6.53 4.25
N LYS A 31 8.63 -7.42 3.80
CA LYS A 31 8.24 -8.63 4.55
C LYS A 31 9.46 -9.51 4.81
N ALA A 32 10.24 -9.83 3.77
CA ALA A 32 11.43 -10.66 3.89
C ALA A 32 12.48 -10.04 4.81
N SER A 33 12.70 -8.73 4.74
CA SER A 33 13.67 -8.03 5.59
C SER A 33 13.26 -8.02 7.06
N VAL A 34 11.98 -7.81 7.37
CA VAL A 34 11.48 -7.84 8.75
C VAL A 34 11.57 -9.25 9.31
N ARG A 35 11.11 -10.25 8.56
CA ARG A 35 11.23 -11.65 8.99
C ARG A 35 12.68 -12.03 9.25
N LYS A 36 13.59 -11.72 8.32
CA LYS A 36 15.03 -11.96 8.49
C LYS A 36 15.59 -11.27 9.75
N ASN A 37 15.22 -10.01 10.00
CA ASN A 37 15.65 -9.31 11.21
C ASN A 37 15.15 -9.97 12.49
N ILE A 38 13.90 -10.47 12.50
CA ILE A 38 13.33 -11.17 13.66
C ILE A 38 14.12 -12.45 13.94
N ILE A 39 14.34 -13.28 12.91
CA ILE A 39 14.99 -14.58 13.03
C ILE A 39 16.47 -14.45 13.40
N GLU A 40 17.21 -13.61 12.67
CA GLU A 40 18.68 -13.57 12.80
C GLU A 40 19.16 -12.64 13.92
N ASN A 41 18.35 -11.69 14.37
CA ASN A 41 18.79 -10.69 15.35
C ASN A 41 17.81 -10.56 16.52
N ALA A 42 16.56 -10.22 16.23
CA ALA A 42 15.67 -9.72 17.26
C ALA A 42 15.33 -10.79 18.31
N LEU A 43 14.93 -12.01 17.89
CA LEU A 43 14.61 -13.14 18.79
C LEU A 43 15.84 -13.61 19.57
N PRO A 44 16.97 -13.99 18.93
CA PRO A 44 18.17 -14.42 19.64
C PRO A 44 18.67 -13.39 20.66
N LEU A 45 18.77 -12.11 20.29
CA LEU A 45 19.26 -11.07 21.21
C LEU A 45 18.35 -10.90 22.44
N THR A 46 17.04 -11.09 22.28
CA THR A 46 16.13 -11.00 23.42
C THR A 46 16.29 -12.20 24.35
N SER A 47 16.41 -13.40 23.78
CA SER A 47 16.73 -14.62 24.56
C SER A 47 18.06 -14.45 25.32
N ASP A 48 19.10 -13.97 24.64
CA ASP A 48 20.43 -13.76 25.22
C ASP A 48 20.44 -12.71 26.33
N ASN A 49 19.72 -11.59 26.14
CA ASN A 49 19.60 -10.54 27.16
C ASN A 49 18.86 -11.04 28.40
N ILE A 50 17.75 -11.77 28.23
CA ILE A 50 16.98 -12.31 29.36
C ILE A 50 17.83 -13.33 30.12
N TYR A 51 18.49 -14.24 29.42
CA TYR A 51 19.38 -15.20 30.06
C TYR A 51 20.50 -14.51 30.84
N SER A 52 21.13 -13.49 30.25
CA SER A 52 22.22 -12.76 30.90
C SER A 52 21.75 -12.02 32.16
N GLU A 53 20.54 -11.45 32.13
CA GLU A 53 19.95 -10.76 33.29
C GLU A 53 19.60 -11.75 34.41
N ILE A 54 19.00 -12.89 34.07
CA ILE A 54 18.75 -13.99 35.02
C ILE A 54 20.06 -14.42 35.67
N GLN A 55 21.11 -14.64 34.87
CA GLN A 55 22.42 -15.05 35.38
C GLN A 55 23.03 -13.98 36.30
N ALA A 56 22.90 -12.71 35.93
CA ALA A 56 23.39 -11.60 36.74
C ALA A 56 22.68 -11.51 38.10
N ASP A 57 21.36 -11.69 38.12
CA ASP A 57 20.54 -11.70 39.35
C ASP A 57 20.87 -12.87 40.28
N LEU A 58 21.31 -14.01 39.73
CA LEU A 58 21.73 -15.17 40.51
C LEU A 58 23.13 -15.04 41.12
N MET A 59 23.99 -14.13 40.62
CA MET A 59 25.36 -13.98 41.13
C MET A 59 25.43 -13.63 42.61
N MET A 60 24.60 -12.68 43.05
CA MET A 60 24.60 -12.22 44.45
C MET A 60 24.17 -13.32 45.44
N PRO A 61 23.05 -14.02 45.21
CA PRO A 61 22.66 -15.19 45.99
C PRO A 61 23.72 -16.30 46.05
N VAL A 62 24.32 -16.65 44.90
CA VAL A 62 25.43 -17.64 44.84
C VAL A 62 26.61 -17.19 45.70
N PHE A 63 27.00 -15.92 45.58
CA PHE A 63 28.07 -15.35 46.38
C PHE A 63 27.77 -15.40 47.89
N VAL A 64 26.56 -15.04 48.31
CA VAL A 64 26.19 -15.07 49.74
C VAL A 64 26.14 -16.51 50.27
N SER A 65 25.62 -17.46 49.51
CA SER A 65 25.64 -18.88 49.87
C SER A 65 27.08 -19.39 50.05
N SER A 66 28.00 -18.96 49.17
CA SER A 66 29.44 -19.24 49.29
C SER A 66 30.09 -18.60 50.52
N LEU A 67 29.71 -17.36 50.86
CA LEU A 67 30.15 -16.71 52.11
C LEU A 67 29.69 -17.50 53.33
N MET A 68 28.44 -17.95 53.36
CA MET A 68 27.90 -18.78 54.44
C MET A 68 28.68 -20.09 54.57
N ALA A 69 29.00 -20.75 53.45
CA ALA A 69 29.77 -21.99 53.43
C ALA A 69 31.20 -21.82 53.95
N ASN A 70 31.74 -20.59 53.87
CA ASN A 70 33.09 -20.24 54.31
C ASN A 70 33.12 -19.45 55.63
N ASP A 71 31.97 -19.25 56.26
CA ASP A 71 31.84 -18.51 57.50
C ASP A 71 32.44 -19.30 58.68
N THR A 72 33.36 -18.67 59.42
CA THR A 72 34.04 -19.33 60.55
C THR A 72 33.10 -19.60 61.71
N PHE A 73 32.11 -18.73 61.96
CA PHE A 73 31.11 -18.98 63.00
C PHE A 73 30.30 -20.22 62.67
N LEU A 74 29.83 -20.37 61.41
CA LEU A 74 29.03 -21.54 61.04
C LEU A 74 29.82 -22.85 61.12
N LYS A 75 31.08 -22.84 60.65
CA LYS A 75 31.99 -24.00 60.76
C LYS A 75 32.27 -24.38 62.22
N ASP A 76 32.65 -23.41 63.05
CA ASP A 76 32.99 -23.65 64.45
C ASP A 76 31.76 -24.08 65.26
N TRP A 77 30.60 -23.51 64.98
CA TRP A 77 29.33 -23.89 65.61
C TRP A 77 28.92 -25.34 65.24
N ALA A 78 29.05 -25.71 63.96
CA ALA A 78 28.79 -27.08 63.52
C ALA A 78 29.79 -28.08 64.16
N LEU A 79 31.10 -27.76 64.15
CA LEU A 79 32.12 -28.59 64.80
C LEU A 79 31.88 -28.73 66.32
N GLY A 80 31.47 -27.64 66.98
CA GLY A 80 31.18 -27.55 68.42
C GLY A 80 29.95 -28.32 68.90
N GLY A 81 29.31 -29.12 68.04
CA GLY A 81 28.20 -29.99 68.42
C GLY A 81 26.82 -29.41 68.16
N GLU A 82 26.71 -28.32 67.37
CA GLU A 82 25.42 -27.67 67.03
C GLU A 82 24.62 -27.23 68.26
N GLN A 83 25.32 -26.77 69.30
CA GLN A 83 24.70 -26.32 70.54
C GLN A 83 24.11 -24.91 70.39
N ASP A 84 22.98 -24.65 71.04
CA ASP A 84 22.28 -23.35 71.01
C ASP A 84 21.72 -23.00 69.61
N VAL A 85 20.56 -23.59 69.31
CA VAL A 85 19.77 -23.35 68.08
C VAL A 85 19.50 -21.86 67.85
N THR A 86 19.37 -21.07 68.92
CA THR A 86 19.09 -19.63 68.83
C THR A 86 20.19 -18.87 68.07
N LYS A 87 21.45 -19.29 68.20
CA LYS A 87 22.58 -18.64 67.52
C LYS A 87 22.53 -18.86 66.01
N ILE A 88 22.33 -20.10 65.58
CA ILE A 88 22.23 -20.41 64.15
C ILE A 88 20.97 -19.79 63.54
N THR A 89 19.84 -19.84 64.23
CA THR A 89 18.59 -19.21 63.75
C THR A 89 18.75 -17.70 63.61
N ARG A 90 19.41 -17.02 64.56
CA ARG A 90 19.72 -15.58 64.44
C ARG A 90 20.64 -15.29 63.26
N TYR A 91 21.71 -16.06 63.10
CA TYR A 91 22.65 -15.92 61.98
C TYR A 91 21.94 -16.04 60.63
N LEU A 92 21.14 -17.09 60.44
CA LEU A 92 20.37 -17.31 59.22
C LEU A 92 19.35 -16.19 58.99
N LYS A 93 18.67 -15.73 60.05
CA LYS A 93 17.71 -14.64 59.98
C LYS A 93 18.35 -13.30 59.59
N GLU A 94 19.53 -12.98 60.14
CA GLU A 94 20.26 -11.77 59.77
C GLU A 94 20.67 -11.76 58.30
N ILE A 95 21.08 -12.91 57.75
CA ILE A 95 21.39 -13.04 56.32
C ILE A 95 20.12 -12.88 55.49
N GLN A 96 19.03 -13.54 55.88
CA GLN A 96 17.74 -13.43 55.20
C GLN A 96 17.29 -11.97 55.12
N ASP A 97 17.25 -11.27 56.25
CA ASP A 97 16.75 -9.89 56.35
C ASP A 97 17.67 -8.92 55.60
N LYS A 98 18.99 -9.13 55.65
CA LYS A 98 19.97 -8.25 54.99
C LYS A 98 19.89 -8.31 53.46
N TYR A 99 19.74 -9.50 52.90
CA TYR A 99 19.75 -9.71 51.44
C TYR A 99 18.35 -9.91 50.85
N GLY A 100 17.32 -9.99 51.69
CA GLY A 100 15.92 -10.16 51.28
C GLY A 100 15.64 -11.53 50.65
N PHE A 101 16.35 -12.57 51.10
CA PHE A 101 16.11 -13.94 50.64
C PHE A 101 14.78 -14.46 51.18
N PHE A 102 14.15 -15.33 50.39
CA PHE A 102 12.91 -15.97 50.81
C PHE A 102 13.18 -16.98 51.93
N SER A 103 14.23 -17.78 51.77
CA SER A 103 14.70 -18.74 52.77
C SER A 103 16.22 -18.66 52.96
N THR A 104 16.69 -19.02 54.15
CA THR A 104 18.10 -19.25 54.47
C THR A 104 18.19 -20.42 55.43
N PHE A 105 19.19 -21.29 55.23
CA PHE A 105 19.23 -22.54 55.96
C PHE A 105 20.62 -23.18 56.05
N PHE A 106 20.73 -24.16 56.94
CA PHE A 106 21.84 -25.09 57.08
C PHE A 106 21.33 -26.49 57.42
N VAL A 107 21.76 -27.52 56.70
CA VAL A 107 21.46 -28.93 56.95
C VAL A 107 22.73 -29.62 57.42
N SER A 108 22.71 -30.17 58.63
CA SER A 108 23.87 -30.86 59.20
C SER A 108 24.01 -32.28 58.63
N ASP A 109 25.20 -32.63 58.14
CA ASP A 109 25.52 -34.01 57.73
C ASP A 109 25.64 -34.95 58.93
N ARG A 110 26.01 -34.41 60.11
CA ARG A 110 26.25 -35.21 61.32
C ARG A 110 24.96 -35.54 62.05
N THR A 111 24.10 -34.54 62.27
CA THR A 111 22.86 -34.74 63.04
C THR A 111 21.66 -35.01 62.16
N GLY A 112 21.69 -34.58 60.89
CA GLY A 112 20.53 -34.59 60.00
C GLY A 112 19.53 -33.47 60.31
N ASN A 113 19.84 -32.53 61.21
CA ASN A 113 18.94 -31.43 61.51
C ASN A 113 18.93 -30.42 60.37
N TYR A 114 17.73 -30.02 59.94
CA TYR A 114 17.50 -28.95 58.99
C TYR A 114 17.22 -27.65 59.75
N TYR A 115 18.24 -26.80 59.89
CA TYR A 115 18.15 -25.49 60.51
C TYR A 115 17.70 -24.46 59.48
N HIS A 116 16.67 -23.71 59.81
CA HIS A 116 16.06 -22.67 59.01
C HIS A 116 16.06 -21.35 59.79
N PHE A 117 15.86 -20.22 59.12
CA PHE A 117 15.82 -18.90 59.77
C PHE A 117 14.73 -18.75 60.85
N ASN A 118 13.74 -19.65 60.87
CA ASN A 118 12.68 -19.70 61.89
C ASN A 118 12.87 -20.79 62.96
N GLY A 119 13.97 -21.54 62.95
CA GLY A 119 14.24 -22.62 63.91
C GLY A 119 14.64 -23.92 63.22
N ILE A 120 14.48 -25.06 63.90
CA ILE A 120 14.65 -26.37 63.25
C ILE A 120 13.38 -26.68 62.47
N LEU A 121 13.49 -26.85 61.15
CA LEU A 121 12.39 -27.19 60.28
C LEU A 121 11.99 -28.66 60.45
N LYS A 122 12.95 -29.56 60.22
CA LYS A 122 12.78 -31.00 60.39
C LYS A 122 14.13 -31.71 60.56
N LYS A 123 14.09 -33.03 60.65
CA LYS A 123 15.27 -33.88 60.56
C LYS A 123 15.19 -34.65 59.26
N ILE A 124 16.20 -34.51 58.40
CA ILE A 124 16.19 -35.11 57.07
C ILE A 124 16.28 -36.64 57.11
N SER A 125 15.65 -37.30 56.15
CA SER A 125 15.55 -38.75 56.04
C SER A 125 15.72 -39.20 54.59
N ARG A 126 16.42 -40.32 54.36
CA ARG A 126 16.57 -40.89 53.00
C ARG A 126 15.26 -41.45 52.44
N GLU A 127 14.30 -41.68 53.31
CA GLU A 127 12.98 -42.22 53.00
C GLU A 127 11.98 -41.13 52.61
N ASP A 128 12.26 -39.85 52.91
CA ASP A 128 11.46 -38.71 52.48
C ASP A 128 11.91 -38.25 51.08
N ALA A 129 10.98 -38.24 50.13
CA ALA A 129 11.25 -37.82 48.76
C ALA A 129 11.66 -36.34 48.66
N HIS A 130 11.22 -35.48 49.59
CA HIS A 130 11.60 -34.06 49.60
C HIS A 130 13.02 -33.81 50.13
N ASP A 131 13.67 -34.83 50.69
CA ASP A 131 15.04 -34.73 51.22
C ASP A 131 16.09 -35.30 50.27
N SER A 132 15.67 -35.86 49.12
CA SER A 132 16.58 -36.50 48.17
C SER A 132 17.66 -35.53 47.68
N TRP A 133 17.31 -34.25 47.47
CA TRP A 133 18.22 -33.20 47.02
C TRP A 133 19.50 -33.12 47.88
N PHE A 134 19.40 -33.28 49.20
CA PHE A 134 20.56 -33.20 50.08
C PHE A 134 21.52 -34.36 49.85
N TYR A 135 20.98 -35.58 49.72
CA TYR A 135 21.78 -36.79 49.49
C TYR A 135 22.33 -36.86 48.08
N ASP A 136 21.61 -36.32 47.10
CA ASP A 136 22.02 -36.22 45.70
C ASP A 136 23.15 -35.18 45.56
N PHE A 137 23.00 -34.00 46.16
CA PHE A 137 24.05 -32.98 46.22
C PHE A 137 25.30 -33.50 46.95
N LYS A 138 25.11 -34.23 48.05
CA LYS A 138 26.23 -34.87 48.76
C LYS A 138 27.01 -35.83 47.85
N GLN A 139 26.32 -36.64 47.06
CA GLN A 139 26.93 -37.60 46.11
C GLN A 139 27.57 -36.92 44.90
N LEU A 140 26.97 -35.83 44.40
CA LEU A 140 27.48 -35.07 43.26
C LEU A 140 28.92 -34.57 43.49
N GLY A 141 29.27 -34.26 44.74
CA GLY A 141 30.61 -33.79 45.10
C GLY A 141 30.91 -32.36 44.64
N ALA A 142 29.94 -31.65 44.08
CA ALA A 142 30.07 -30.25 43.68
C ALA A 142 30.24 -29.32 44.88
N GLU A 143 30.86 -28.17 44.65
CA GLU A 143 31.00 -27.11 45.66
C GLU A 143 29.68 -26.39 45.92
N HIS A 144 28.88 -26.19 44.88
CA HIS A 144 27.54 -25.60 44.94
C HIS A 144 26.66 -26.18 43.83
N ASP A 145 25.35 -26.05 44.00
CA ASP A 145 24.33 -26.37 43.00
C ASP A 145 23.17 -25.36 43.08
N LEU A 146 22.39 -25.32 42.00
CA LEU A 146 21.14 -24.59 41.94
C LEU A 146 20.03 -25.58 41.57
N VAL A 147 18.95 -25.57 42.35
CA VAL A 147 17.81 -26.46 42.16
C VAL A 147 16.54 -25.65 42.33
N VAL A 148 15.54 -25.93 41.50
CA VAL A 148 14.20 -25.34 41.66
C VAL A 148 13.28 -26.37 42.30
N ASP A 149 12.76 -26.07 43.49
CA ASP A 149 11.90 -26.96 44.25
C ASP A 149 10.87 -26.16 45.08
N THR A 150 9.92 -26.85 45.71
CA THR A 150 8.93 -26.25 46.59
C THR A 150 9.45 -26.08 48.01
N ASP A 151 9.32 -24.89 48.58
CA ASP A 151 9.68 -24.63 49.97
C ASP A 151 8.61 -25.17 50.94
N GLU A 152 8.92 -26.31 51.58
CA GLU A 152 8.07 -26.94 52.60
C GLU A 152 7.81 -26.05 53.82
N ALA A 153 8.70 -25.08 54.10
CA ALA A 153 8.50 -24.15 55.20
C ALA A 153 7.46 -23.05 54.88
N SER A 154 7.07 -22.91 53.61
CA SER A 154 6.33 -21.76 53.09
C SER A 154 5.24 -22.17 52.07
N GLU A 155 4.33 -23.07 52.48
CA GLU A 155 3.17 -23.52 51.69
C GLU A 155 3.52 -24.10 50.30
N ASN A 156 4.68 -24.75 50.17
CA ASN A 156 5.19 -25.30 48.90
C ASN A 156 5.35 -24.26 47.79
N THR A 157 5.72 -23.03 48.16
CA THR A 157 6.04 -21.97 47.19
C THR A 157 7.28 -22.35 46.38
N LEU A 158 7.18 -22.25 45.04
CA LEU A 158 8.27 -22.58 44.13
C LEU A 158 9.46 -21.63 44.31
N THR A 159 10.61 -22.20 44.65
CA THR A 159 11.79 -21.49 45.14
C THR A 159 13.04 -22.03 44.46
N ILE A 160 13.94 -21.12 44.07
CA ILE A 160 15.28 -21.46 43.59
C ILE A 160 16.17 -21.59 44.82
N PHE A 161 16.62 -22.80 45.12
CA PHE A 161 17.57 -23.10 46.17
C PHE A 161 18.99 -23.08 45.62
N ILE A 162 19.86 -22.37 46.32
CA ILE A 162 21.26 -22.26 45.97
C ILE A 162 22.06 -22.86 47.12
N ASN A 163 22.43 -24.12 46.96
CA ASN A 163 23.09 -24.86 48.01
C ASN A 163 24.60 -24.79 47.83
N HIS A 164 25.31 -24.75 48.94
CA HIS A 164 26.74 -24.67 48.97
C HIS A 164 27.28 -25.61 50.04
N ARG A 165 28.32 -26.34 49.66
CA ARG A 165 28.95 -27.34 50.51
C ARG A 165 29.71 -26.66 51.63
N LEU A 166 29.41 -27.02 52.87
CA LEU A 166 30.14 -26.53 54.04
C LEU A 166 31.08 -27.63 54.54
N ASN A 167 32.38 -27.40 54.34
CA ASN A 167 33.44 -28.31 54.77
C ASN A 167 34.15 -27.78 56.02
N ASP A 168 34.69 -28.70 56.82
CA ASP A 168 35.60 -28.37 57.91
C ASP A 168 36.97 -27.89 57.40
N TYR A 169 37.87 -27.55 58.32
CA TYR A 169 39.23 -27.11 57.98
C TYR A 169 40.12 -28.21 57.36
N ALA A 170 39.70 -29.47 57.43
CA ALA A 170 40.38 -30.62 56.83
C ALA A 170 39.75 -31.06 55.49
N GLY A 171 38.68 -30.40 55.04
CA GLY A 171 37.96 -30.70 53.80
C GLY A 171 36.83 -31.73 53.93
N SER A 172 36.47 -32.19 55.14
CA SER A 172 35.36 -33.11 55.35
C SER A 172 34.02 -32.36 55.39
N LEU A 173 32.96 -32.95 54.85
CA LEU A 173 31.62 -32.36 54.84
C LEU A 173 31.07 -32.22 56.27
N LEU A 174 30.71 -31.00 56.67
CA LEU A 174 29.96 -30.74 57.90
C LEU A 174 28.46 -30.64 57.62
N GLY A 175 28.09 -30.20 56.42
CA GLY A 175 26.70 -30.03 56.03
C GLY A 175 26.57 -29.22 54.74
N VAL A 176 25.35 -28.79 54.47
CA VAL A 176 24.99 -27.99 53.30
C VAL A 176 24.31 -26.73 53.78
N THR A 177 24.76 -25.58 53.32
CA THR A 177 24.15 -24.28 53.64
C THR A 177 23.58 -23.68 52.37
N GLY A 178 22.59 -22.80 52.47
CA GLY A 178 22.00 -22.24 51.28
C GLY A 178 21.01 -21.13 51.51
N VAL A 179 20.59 -20.57 50.39
CA VAL A 179 19.59 -19.50 50.32
C VAL A 179 18.52 -19.88 49.31
N GLY A 180 17.28 -19.50 49.59
CA GLY A 180 16.12 -19.69 48.72
C GLY A 180 15.67 -18.35 48.13
N LEU A 181 15.47 -18.30 46.83
CA LEU A 181 14.91 -17.17 46.10
C LEU A 181 13.51 -17.52 45.62
N ASN A 182 12.54 -16.66 45.89
CA ASN A 182 11.21 -16.83 45.34
C ASN A 182 11.24 -16.70 43.81
N LEU A 183 10.75 -17.72 43.10
CA LEU A 183 10.73 -17.75 41.64
C LEU A 183 9.84 -16.65 41.04
N GLU A 184 8.91 -16.08 41.81
CA GLU A 184 8.12 -14.92 41.39
C GLU A 184 8.98 -13.72 40.97
N ARG A 185 10.22 -13.59 41.48
CA ARG A 185 11.15 -12.56 41.01
C ARG A 185 11.55 -12.77 39.55
N VAL A 186 11.90 -14.01 39.18
CA VAL A 186 12.21 -14.38 37.80
C VAL A 186 10.98 -14.26 36.90
N ALA A 187 9.80 -14.64 37.40
CA ALA A 187 8.55 -14.44 36.68
C ALA A 187 8.25 -12.96 36.40
N SER A 188 8.50 -12.08 37.37
CA SER A 188 8.30 -10.64 37.22
C SER A 188 9.27 -10.02 36.20
N LEU A 189 10.52 -10.52 36.15
CA LEU A 189 11.50 -10.12 35.14
C LEU A 189 11.05 -10.52 33.73
N VAL A 190 10.56 -11.74 33.57
CA VAL A 190 10.00 -12.23 32.29
C VAL A 190 8.82 -11.36 31.85
N ASP A 191 7.94 -10.99 32.79
CA ASP A 191 6.79 -10.13 32.52
C ASP A 191 7.20 -8.70 32.08
N SER A 192 8.22 -8.09 32.71
CA SER A 192 8.67 -6.76 32.33
C SER A 192 9.28 -6.72 30.91
N TYR A 193 10.04 -7.76 30.54
CA TYR A 193 10.60 -7.89 29.20
C TYR A 193 9.50 -8.12 28.14
N LYS A 194 8.45 -8.87 28.48
CA LYS A 194 7.28 -9.04 27.61
C LYS A 194 6.62 -7.71 27.28
N GLU A 195 6.44 -6.83 28.26
CA GLU A 195 5.85 -5.49 28.03
C GLU A 195 6.76 -4.59 27.19
N GLN A 196 8.05 -4.58 27.48
CA GLN A 196 9.02 -3.74 26.78
C GLN A 196 9.21 -4.16 25.31
N TYR A 197 9.36 -5.47 25.05
CA TYR A 197 9.69 -5.99 23.73
C TYR A 197 8.47 -6.49 22.94
N LYS A 198 7.28 -6.52 23.55
CA LYS A 198 6.01 -7.02 22.97
C LYS A 198 6.13 -8.44 22.44
N ARG A 199 6.69 -9.33 23.27
CA ARG A 199 6.93 -10.73 22.93
C ARG A 199 6.32 -11.65 23.95
N ASN A 200 5.91 -12.82 23.53
CA ASN A 200 5.48 -13.84 24.47
C ASN A 200 6.72 -14.58 24.98
N ILE A 201 6.96 -14.53 26.28
CA ILE A 201 8.15 -15.10 26.92
C ILE A 201 7.66 -15.99 28.07
N TYR A 202 8.19 -17.19 28.16
CA TYR A 202 7.87 -18.14 29.21
C TYR A 202 8.96 -19.21 29.36
N LEU A 203 8.96 -19.92 30.49
CA LEU A 203 9.90 -21.00 30.76
C LEU A 203 9.14 -22.33 30.88
N VAL A 204 9.74 -23.39 30.34
CA VAL A 204 9.25 -24.78 30.44
C VAL A 204 10.34 -25.68 31.00
N ASP A 205 9.95 -26.75 31.70
CA ASP A 205 10.91 -27.76 32.14
C ASP A 205 11.32 -28.73 31.01
N GLN A 206 12.12 -29.74 31.33
CA GLN A 206 12.61 -30.74 30.37
C GLN A 206 11.50 -31.62 29.79
N ASP A 207 10.35 -31.70 30.46
CA ASP A 207 9.18 -32.44 30.01
C ASP A 207 8.21 -31.53 29.22
N GLY A 208 8.52 -30.24 29.07
CA GLY A 208 7.71 -29.26 28.36
C GLY A 208 6.57 -28.66 29.16
N LEU A 209 6.51 -28.88 30.48
CA LEU A 209 5.50 -28.28 31.35
C LEU A 209 5.87 -26.82 31.63
N VAL A 210 4.89 -25.92 31.51
CA VAL A 210 5.08 -24.48 31.71
C VAL A 210 5.32 -24.18 33.19
N LYS A 211 6.49 -23.60 33.52
CA LYS A 211 6.89 -23.24 34.89
C LYS A 211 6.79 -21.75 35.19
N VAL A 212 7.01 -20.92 34.19
CA VAL A 212 6.91 -19.46 34.32
C VAL A 212 6.17 -18.91 33.12
N HIS A 213 5.05 -18.24 33.36
CA HIS A 213 4.27 -17.60 32.31
C HIS A 213 3.46 -16.45 32.91
N ARG A 214 3.24 -15.37 32.12
CA ARG A 214 2.44 -14.21 32.53
C ARG A 214 1.06 -14.60 33.07
N ASP A 215 0.41 -15.49 32.34
CA ASP A 215 -0.83 -16.10 32.78
C ASP A 215 -0.54 -17.22 33.78
N LYS A 216 -0.69 -16.90 35.07
CA LYS A 216 -0.54 -17.85 36.18
C LYS A 216 -1.47 -19.06 36.05
N GLY A 217 -2.54 -18.97 35.26
CA GLY A 217 -3.46 -20.09 35.00
C GLY A 217 -2.86 -21.20 34.12
N LEU A 218 -1.74 -20.95 33.43
CA LEU A 218 -1.07 -21.94 32.58
C LEU A 218 0.09 -22.65 33.27
N VAL A 219 0.64 -22.03 34.33
CA VAL A 219 1.76 -22.57 35.11
C VAL A 219 1.36 -23.89 35.77
N ASP A 220 2.21 -24.90 35.62
CA ASP A 220 2.04 -26.29 36.07
C ASP A 220 0.79 -27.00 35.54
N ARG A 221 0.14 -26.46 34.50
CA ARG A 221 -1.10 -27.02 33.93
C ARG A 221 -1.01 -27.29 32.44
N VAL A 222 -0.23 -26.49 31.73
CA VAL A 222 -0.07 -26.59 30.27
C VAL A 222 1.26 -27.20 29.93
N ASN A 223 1.26 -28.15 29.00
CA ASN A 223 2.45 -28.77 28.46
C ASN A 223 2.52 -28.51 26.95
N ILE A 224 3.68 -28.06 26.46
CA ILE A 224 3.86 -27.71 25.04
C ILE A 224 3.68 -28.89 24.09
N HIS A 225 3.77 -30.14 24.56
CA HIS A 225 3.44 -31.32 23.75
C HIS A 225 1.95 -31.49 23.49
N GLN A 226 1.08 -30.76 24.20
CA GLN A 226 -0.38 -30.87 24.12
C GLN A 226 -1.05 -29.62 23.54
N GLU A 227 -0.28 -28.55 23.33
CA GLU A 227 -0.77 -27.29 22.81
C GLU A 227 -0.76 -27.28 21.29
N ASP A 228 -1.88 -26.88 20.68
CA ASP A 228 -2.04 -26.86 19.23
C ASP A 228 -0.95 -26.00 18.55
N GLY A 229 -0.31 -26.60 17.56
CA GLY A 229 0.73 -25.99 16.74
C GLY A 229 2.14 -26.26 17.25
N ILE A 230 2.40 -25.90 18.51
CA ILE A 230 3.74 -26.06 19.12
C ILE A 230 4.06 -27.52 19.42
N ASP A 231 3.05 -28.38 19.62
CA ASP A 231 3.18 -29.82 19.81
C ASP A 231 4.08 -30.49 18.75
N ARG A 232 4.03 -29.99 17.52
CA ARG A 232 4.80 -30.51 16.37
C ARG A 232 6.30 -30.26 16.46
N VAL A 233 6.70 -29.21 17.17
CA VAL A 233 8.10 -28.79 17.32
C VAL A 233 8.60 -28.93 18.76
N ALA A 234 7.73 -29.26 19.72
CA ALA A 234 8.05 -29.40 21.13
C ALA A 234 9.20 -30.39 21.39
N GLY A 235 9.22 -31.55 20.70
CA GLY A 235 10.30 -32.52 20.83
C GLY A 235 11.66 -31.94 20.42
N ASP A 236 11.71 -31.20 19.31
CA ASP A 236 12.94 -30.58 18.83
C ASP A 236 13.35 -29.38 19.69
N ILE A 237 12.39 -28.62 20.24
CA ILE A 237 12.64 -27.52 21.18
C ILE A 237 13.43 -28.01 22.39
N LEU A 238 13.04 -29.18 22.94
CA LEU A 238 13.63 -29.76 24.14
C LEU A 238 14.86 -30.63 23.85
N SER A 239 15.19 -30.90 22.58
CA SER A 239 16.34 -31.74 22.22
C SER A 239 17.66 -30.98 22.08
N HIS A 240 17.67 -29.65 22.25
CA HIS A 240 18.85 -28.80 22.04
C HIS A 240 19.42 -28.31 23.38
N PRO A 241 20.35 -29.05 24.01
CA PRO A 241 20.94 -28.66 25.29
C PRO A 241 21.96 -27.51 25.18
N GLU A 242 22.45 -27.20 23.98
CA GLU A 242 23.44 -26.14 23.75
C GLU A 242 23.00 -25.17 22.64
N GLY A 243 22.95 -23.87 22.98
CA GLY A 243 22.68 -22.78 22.04
C GLY A 243 21.20 -22.37 21.92
N ASN A 244 20.95 -21.46 20.98
CA ASN A 244 19.61 -20.99 20.64
C ASN A 244 19.03 -21.88 19.53
N GLY A 245 17.93 -22.56 19.79
CA GLY A 245 17.12 -23.22 18.76
C GLY A 245 16.18 -22.20 18.11
N PHE A 246 15.89 -22.36 16.82
CA PHE A 246 14.90 -21.56 16.11
C PHE A 246 13.84 -22.46 15.49
N PHE A 247 12.58 -22.13 15.74
CA PHE A 247 11.43 -22.94 15.36
C PHE A 247 10.30 -22.06 14.83
N GLU A 248 9.48 -22.63 13.95
CA GLU A 248 8.31 -21.96 13.39
C GLU A 248 7.13 -22.92 13.47
N TYR A 249 5.97 -22.40 13.86
CA TYR A 249 4.73 -23.18 13.91
C TYR A 249 3.51 -22.28 13.73
N ASP A 250 2.37 -22.87 13.42
CA ASP A 250 1.10 -22.15 13.28
C ASP A 250 0.17 -22.46 14.46
N ARG A 251 -0.44 -21.42 15.05
CA ARG A 251 -1.44 -21.53 16.13
C ARG A 251 -2.60 -20.60 15.86
N ASP A 252 -3.84 -21.11 15.85
CA ASP A 252 -5.06 -20.32 15.57
C ASP A 252 -4.99 -19.47 14.28
N GLY A 253 -4.33 -19.97 13.24
CA GLY A 253 -4.13 -19.23 11.98
C GLY A 253 -3.09 -18.10 12.04
N ARG A 254 -2.30 -18.04 13.11
CA ARG A 254 -1.16 -17.14 13.28
C ARG A 254 0.14 -17.92 13.11
N HIS A 255 1.07 -17.33 12.36
CA HIS A 255 2.40 -17.90 12.18
C HIS A 255 3.31 -17.37 13.28
N ILE A 256 3.83 -18.26 14.11
CA ILE A 256 4.66 -17.94 15.28
C ILE A 256 6.11 -18.28 14.98
N LEU A 257 6.99 -17.31 15.23
CA LEU A 257 8.44 -17.48 15.21
C LEU A 257 8.92 -17.62 16.65
N LEU A 258 9.63 -18.70 16.95
CA LEU A 258 10.05 -19.05 18.30
C LEU A 258 11.57 -19.24 18.34
N THR A 259 12.20 -18.77 19.41
CA THR A 259 13.53 -19.24 19.79
C THR A 259 13.48 -19.91 21.16
N SER A 260 14.22 -21.00 21.31
CA SER A 260 14.42 -21.68 22.59
C SER A 260 15.87 -21.54 23.05
N ARG A 261 16.08 -21.42 24.35
CA ARG A 261 17.41 -21.43 24.97
C ARG A 261 17.37 -22.24 26.26
N TYR A 262 18.27 -23.19 26.40
CA TYR A 262 18.43 -23.93 27.65
C TYR A 262 19.10 -23.05 28.73
N ILE A 263 18.55 -23.09 29.94
CA ILE A 263 19.07 -22.43 31.14
C ILE A 263 19.58 -23.53 32.07
N PRO A 264 20.90 -23.80 32.08
CA PRO A 264 21.49 -24.87 32.88
C PRO A 264 21.21 -24.74 34.38
N GLU A 265 21.11 -23.52 34.88
CA GLU A 265 20.88 -23.21 36.30
C GLU A 265 19.54 -23.74 36.81
N PHE A 266 18.54 -23.90 35.93
CA PHE A 266 17.20 -24.40 36.29
C PHE A 266 16.89 -25.76 35.66
N GLY A 267 17.67 -26.17 34.65
CA GLY A 267 17.32 -27.29 33.80
C GLY A 267 16.10 -27.01 32.91
N TRP A 268 15.80 -25.74 32.63
CA TRP A 268 14.59 -25.31 31.91
C TRP A 268 14.93 -24.65 30.58
N TYR A 269 13.94 -24.56 29.70
CA TYR A 269 14.03 -23.87 28.43
C TYR A 269 13.29 -22.54 28.48
N LEU A 270 13.99 -21.46 28.15
CA LEU A 270 13.42 -20.16 27.87
C LEU A 270 12.87 -20.14 26.44
N LEU A 271 11.59 -19.87 26.31
CA LEU A 271 10.91 -19.74 25.03
C LEU A 271 10.54 -18.28 24.79
N VAL A 272 10.96 -17.74 23.65
CA VAL A 272 10.63 -16.39 23.21
C VAL A 272 9.93 -16.47 21.87
N GLU A 273 8.68 -16.05 21.83
CA GLU A 273 7.78 -16.11 20.68
C GLU A 273 7.42 -14.72 20.16
N GLN A 274 7.31 -14.64 18.83
CA GLN A 274 6.82 -13.48 18.11
C GLN A 274 5.76 -13.92 17.09
N ASP A 275 4.58 -13.30 17.14
CA ASP A 275 3.58 -13.45 16.09
C ASP A 275 4.04 -12.69 14.83
N GLU A 276 4.24 -13.40 13.72
CA GLU A 276 4.67 -12.82 12.44
C GLU A 276 3.60 -11.87 11.89
N ASN A 277 2.30 -12.18 12.05
CA ASN A 277 1.21 -11.34 11.57
C ASN A 277 1.12 -10.02 12.34
N GLU A 278 1.38 -10.06 13.65
CA GLU A 278 1.47 -8.86 14.49
C GLU A 278 2.69 -8.01 14.12
N ALA A 279 3.85 -8.64 13.95
CA ALA A 279 5.07 -7.97 13.50
C ALA A 279 4.90 -7.30 12.12
N LEU A 280 4.16 -7.96 11.21
CA LEU A 280 3.87 -7.45 9.87
C LEU A 280 2.65 -6.52 9.79
N ALA A 281 1.89 -6.33 10.88
CA ALA A 281 0.70 -5.47 10.88
C ALA A 281 1.05 -4.02 10.48
N SER A 282 2.15 -3.48 11.01
CA SER A 282 2.67 -2.16 10.65
C SER A 282 3.07 -2.06 9.18
N ILE A 283 3.67 -3.12 8.62
CA ILE A 283 4.06 -3.19 7.20
C ILE A 283 2.83 -3.22 6.29
N ARG A 284 1.83 -4.03 6.64
CA ARG A 284 0.55 -4.10 5.91
C ARG A 284 -0.20 -2.77 5.93
N GLY A 285 -0.22 -2.08 7.08
CA GLY A 285 -0.79 -0.73 7.17
C GLY A 285 -0.06 0.29 6.29
N ASN A 286 1.28 0.26 6.29
CA ASN A 286 2.11 1.07 5.39
C ASN A 286 1.84 0.78 3.91
N PHE A 287 1.71 -0.50 3.55
CA PHE A 287 1.40 -0.94 2.19
C PHE A 287 0.07 -0.36 1.70
N VAL A 288 -1.00 -0.47 2.49
CA VAL A 288 -2.32 0.08 2.14
C VAL A 288 -2.26 1.60 1.98
N ARG A 289 -1.59 2.32 2.89
CA ARG A 289 -1.41 3.78 2.76
C ARG A 289 -0.66 4.15 1.49
N ASN A 290 0.46 3.49 1.20
CA ASN A 290 1.24 3.73 -0.01
C ASN A 290 0.44 3.40 -1.28
N LEU A 291 -0.39 2.37 -1.24
CA LEU A 291 -1.29 2.02 -2.33
C LEU A 291 -2.29 3.14 -2.61
N VAL A 292 -2.96 3.66 -1.57
CA VAL A 292 -3.94 4.75 -1.69
C VAL A 292 -3.27 6.04 -2.18
N PHE A 293 -2.19 6.48 -1.54
CA PHE A 293 -1.49 7.70 -1.94
C PHE A 293 -0.95 7.60 -3.36
N GLY A 294 -0.34 6.47 -3.72
CA GLY A 294 0.20 6.28 -5.06
C GLY A 294 -0.89 6.17 -6.13
N LEU A 295 -2.05 5.58 -5.83
CA LEU A 295 -3.19 5.58 -6.75
C LEU A 295 -3.72 7.00 -7.00
N LEU A 296 -3.80 7.83 -5.95
CA LEU A 296 -4.18 9.25 -6.10
C LEU A 296 -3.19 10.01 -6.99
N VAL A 297 -1.89 9.78 -6.82
CA VAL A 297 -0.85 10.37 -7.68
C VAL A 297 -0.98 9.88 -9.12
N VAL A 298 -1.20 8.57 -9.35
CA VAL A 298 -1.41 8.02 -10.69
C VAL A 298 -2.65 8.63 -11.36
N LEU A 299 -3.77 8.75 -10.64
CA LEU A 299 -4.99 9.39 -11.14
C LEU A 299 -4.77 10.86 -11.48
N PHE A 300 -4.03 11.58 -10.64
CA PHE A 300 -3.67 12.97 -10.88
C PHE A 300 -2.82 13.13 -12.16
N ILE A 301 -1.81 12.27 -12.33
CA ILE A 301 -0.97 12.23 -13.54
C ILE A 301 -1.79 11.90 -14.78
N ILE A 302 -2.71 10.92 -14.71
CA ILE A 302 -3.62 10.59 -15.81
C ILE A 302 -4.50 11.78 -16.16
N GLY A 303 -5.05 12.48 -15.15
CA GLY A 303 -5.86 13.68 -15.34
C GLY A 303 -5.11 14.80 -16.04
N ILE A 304 -3.89 15.11 -15.59
CA ILE A 304 -3.03 16.12 -16.24
C ILE A 304 -2.72 15.74 -17.68
N ASN A 305 -2.34 14.49 -17.94
CA ASN A 305 -2.04 14.02 -19.29
C ASN A 305 -3.27 14.13 -20.21
N ALA A 306 -4.45 13.73 -19.74
CA ALA A 306 -5.69 13.84 -20.49
C ALA A 306 -6.03 15.32 -20.80
N LEU A 307 -5.89 16.22 -19.83
CA LEU A 307 -6.10 17.67 -20.04
C LEU A 307 -5.12 18.24 -21.06
N THR A 308 -3.86 17.83 -20.98
CA THR A 308 -2.79 18.31 -21.85
C THR A 308 -3.04 17.87 -23.30
N ILE A 309 -3.32 16.59 -23.51
CA ILE A 309 -3.65 16.03 -24.83
C ILE A 309 -4.87 16.74 -25.42
N ASN A 310 -5.91 17.00 -24.63
CA ASN A 310 -7.10 17.70 -25.11
C ASN A 310 -6.81 19.13 -25.55
N ARG A 311 -5.96 19.85 -24.82
CA ARG A 311 -5.58 21.22 -25.17
C ARG A 311 -4.75 21.26 -26.46
N PHE A 312 -3.79 20.35 -26.61
CA PHE A 312 -2.99 20.26 -27.83
C PHE A 312 -3.85 19.94 -29.05
N GLN A 313 -4.79 18.99 -28.92
CA GLN A 313 -5.69 18.62 -30.01
C GLN A 313 -6.57 19.78 -30.46
N ARG A 314 -7.26 20.45 -29.52
CA ARG A 314 -8.10 21.62 -29.85
C ARG A 314 -7.30 22.74 -30.49
N ARG A 315 -6.03 22.90 -30.12
CA ARG A 315 -5.14 23.89 -30.73
C ARG A 315 -4.77 23.50 -32.17
N LEU A 316 -4.52 22.22 -32.44
CA LEU A 316 -4.29 21.73 -33.80
C LEU A 316 -5.51 21.93 -34.69
N GLU A 317 -6.71 21.58 -34.20
CA GLU A 317 -7.98 21.79 -34.92
C GLU A 317 -8.21 23.27 -35.24
N ARG A 318 -7.88 24.17 -34.30
CA ARG A 318 -7.97 25.63 -34.53
C ARG A 318 -6.96 26.17 -35.55
N LEU A 319 -5.82 25.50 -35.73
CA LEU A 319 -4.77 25.95 -36.65
C LEU A 319 -4.98 25.47 -38.08
N ALA A 320 -5.86 24.50 -38.32
CA ALA A 320 -6.25 24.12 -39.67
C ALA A 320 -7.00 25.29 -40.34
N ALA A 321 -6.62 25.67 -41.56
CA ALA A 321 -7.24 26.75 -42.35
C ALA A 321 -8.11 26.22 -43.51
N THR A 322 -7.96 24.94 -43.83
CA THR A 322 -8.62 24.29 -44.98
C THR A 322 -9.36 23.05 -44.52
N ASP A 323 -10.41 22.68 -45.25
CA ASP A 323 -11.09 21.40 -45.15
C ASP A 323 -10.21 20.29 -45.73
N GLU A 324 -9.98 19.22 -44.97
CA GLU A 324 -9.06 18.13 -45.37
C GLU A 324 -9.55 17.36 -46.59
N LEU A 325 -10.86 17.28 -46.84
CA LEU A 325 -11.42 16.55 -47.96
C LEU A 325 -11.33 17.37 -49.25
N THR A 326 -11.84 18.59 -49.24
CA THR A 326 -12.06 19.39 -50.45
C THR A 326 -10.93 20.37 -50.77
N GLY A 327 -10.07 20.68 -49.80
CA GLY A 327 -9.04 21.71 -49.93
C GLY A 327 -9.60 23.15 -49.92
N ALA A 328 -10.93 23.32 -49.87
CA ALA A 328 -11.57 24.62 -49.66
C ALA A 328 -11.20 25.19 -48.29
N ALA A 329 -11.37 26.50 -48.10
CA ALA A 329 -11.18 27.08 -46.79
C ALA A 329 -12.25 26.55 -45.81
N ASN A 330 -11.94 26.53 -44.52
CA ASN A 330 -12.92 26.12 -43.52
C ASN A 330 -13.74 27.30 -43.00
N ARG A 331 -14.81 27.00 -42.26
CA ARG A 331 -15.71 28.01 -41.67
C ARG A 331 -14.98 29.10 -40.86
N ARG A 332 -13.85 28.80 -40.21
CA ARG A 332 -13.07 29.80 -39.47
C ARG A 332 -12.49 30.87 -40.40
N VAL A 333 -11.94 30.46 -41.55
CA VAL A 333 -11.41 31.41 -42.54
C VAL A 333 -12.54 32.25 -43.13
N PHE A 334 -13.77 31.70 -43.23
CA PHE A 334 -14.94 32.48 -43.61
C PHE A 334 -15.22 33.62 -42.61
N GLU A 335 -15.32 33.31 -41.33
CA GLU A 335 -15.61 34.28 -40.26
C GLU A 335 -14.58 35.43 -40.29
N GLU A 336 -13.29 35.11 -40.37
CA GLU A 336 -12.22 36.12 -40.46
C GLU A 336 -12.33 37.01 -41.71
N ARG A 337 -12.74 36.43 -42.84
CA ARG A 337 -12.91 37.16 -44.10
C ARG A 337 -14.20 37.94 -44.17
N PHE A 338 -15.25 37.46 -43.50
CA PHE A 338 -16.51 38.17 -43.32
C PHE A 338 -16.30 39.45 -42.51
N ASP A 339 -15.63 39.38 -41.36
CA ASP A 339 -15.35 40.56 -40.53
C ASP A 339 -14.59 41.64 -41.31
N MET A 340 -13.62 41.22 -42.13
CA MET A 340 -12.88 42.13 -43.00
C MET A 340 -13.77 42.73 -44.09
N ALA A 341 -14.63 41.94 -44.72
CA ALA A 341 -15.56 42.41 -45.75
C ALA A 341 -16.62 43.37 -45.17
N GLN A 342 -17.15 43.06 -43.97
CA GLN A 342 -18.06 43.92 -43.22
C GLN A 342 -17.43 45.28 -42.94
N TYR A 343 -16.20 45.29 -42.41
CA TYR A 343 -15.47 46.53 -42.14
C TYR A 343 -15.27 47.39 -43.41
N LEU A 344 -14.95 46.76 -44.54
CA LEU A 344 -14.82 47.46 -45.83
C LEU A 344 -16.16 48.00 -46.35
N ALA A 345 -17.25 47.25 -46.19
CA ALA A 345 -18.58 47.68 -46.57
C ALA A 345 -19.05 48.90 -45.76
N GLU A 346 -18.89 48.86 -44.44
CA GLU A 346 -19.31 49.94 -43.55
C GLU A 346 -18.46 51.21 -43.72
N ARG A 347 -17.13 51.06 -43.87
CA ARG A 347 -16.21 52.20 -43.91
C ARG A 347 -16.04 52.80 -45.31
N GLN A 348 -16.10 51.98 -46.36
CA GLN A 348 -15.77 52.39 -47.73
C GLN A 348 -16.95 52.26 -48.70
N GLY A 349 -18.10 51.75 -48.24
CA GLY A 349 -19.26 51.54 -49.10
C GLY A 349 -19.04 50.46 -50.17
N LEU A 350 -18.09 49.55 -49.96
CA LEU A 350 -17.79 48.46 -50.88
C LEU A 350 -18.76 47.29 -50.63
N PRO A 351 -19.72 47.01 -51.52
CA PRO A 351 -20.67 45.92 -51.31
C PRO A 351 -19.97 44.57 -51.43
N PHE A 352 -20.43 43.60 -50.65
CA PHE A 352 -20.11 42.19 -50.81
C PHE A 352 -21.38 41.36 -50.64
N SER A 353 -21.31 40.12 -51.10
CA SER A 353 -22.42 39.19 -51.08
C SER A 353 -21.92 37.79 -50.77
N VAL A 354 -22.84 36.92 -50.38
CA VAL A 354 -22.59 35.50 -50.19
C VAL A 354 -23.41 34.67 -51.16
N VAL A 355 -22.81 33.60 -51.66
CA VAL A 355 -23.50 32.55 -52.40
C VAL A 355 -23.40 31.28 -51.59
N LEU A 356 -24.53 30.81 -51.05
CA LEU A 356 -24.62 29.50 -50.42
C LEU A 356 -25.10 28.51 -51.47
N PHE A 357 -24.40 27.39 -51.65
CA PHE A 357 -24.83 26.37 -52.58
C PHE A 357 -24.67 24.98 -51.99
N ASP A 358 -25.51 24.07 -52.45
CA ASP A 358 -25.55 22.69 -52.00
C ASP A 358 -25.72 21.75 -53.20
N LEU A 359 -25.14 20.54 -53.08
CA LEU A 359 -25.25 19.51 -54.11
C LEU A 359 -26.64 18.88 -54.10
N ASP A 360 -27.32 18.95 -55.22
CA ASP A 360 -28.68 18.42 -55.36
C ASP A 360 -28.68 16.90 -55.16
N ASP A 361 -29.54 16.43 -54.24
CA ASP A 361 -29.77 15.01 -53.92
C ASP A 361 -28.49 14.24 -53.52
N PHE A 362 -27.49 14.92 -52.94
CA PHE A 362 -26.23 14.29 -52.52
C PHE A 362 -26.38 13.10 -51.57
N LYS A 363 -27.41 13.10 -50.72
CA LYS A 363 -27.73 11.93 -49.89
C LYS A 363 -28.03 10.68 -50.75
N LYS A 364 -28.79 10.82 -51.83
CA LYS A 364 -29.10 9.74 -52.78
C LYS A 364 -27.81 9.24 -53.45
N ILE A 365 -26.91 10.16 -53.82
CA ILE A 365 -25.58 9.83 -54.37
C ILE A 365 -24.80 8.94 -53.40
N ASN A 366 -24.75 9.32 -52.11
CA ASN A 366 -24.09 8.53 -51.08
C ASN A 366 -24.76 7.17 -50.86
N ASP A 367 -26.09 7.13 -50.86
CA ASP A 367 -26.86 5.91 -50.64
C ASP A 367 -26.70 4.91 -51.81
N GLU A 368 -26.56 5.39 -53.04
CA GLU A 368 -26.43 4.56 -54.25
C GLU A 368 -24.98 4.17 -54.59
N LEU A 369 -24.03 5.08 -54.43
CA LEU A 369 -22.63 4.91 -54.87
C LEU A 369 -21.63 4.79 -53.72
N GLY A 370 -22.08 4.97 -52.48
CA GLY A 370 -21.28 4.93 -51.27
C GLY A 370 -20.52 6.23 -50.97
N HIS A 371 -20.17 6.43 -49.69
CA HIS A 371 -19.52 7.65 -49.20
C HIS A 371 -18.20 7.98 -49.92
N VAL A 372 -17.43 6.98 -50.37
CA VAL A 372 -16.16 7.23 -51.09
C VAL A 372 -16.40 7.91 -52.44
N ALA A 373 -17.48 7.56 -53.13
CA ALA A 373 -17.87 8.20 -54.39
C ALA A 373 -18.40 9.63 -54.14
N GLY A 374 -19.22 9.82 -53.11
CA GLY A 374 -19.67 11.14 -52.67
C GLY A 374 -18.51 12.08 -52.31
N ASP A 375 -17.52 11.57 -51.58
CA ASP A 375 -16.29 12.31 -51.23
C ASP A 375 -15.46 12.71 -52.45
N ARG A 376 -15.49 11.91 -53.52
CA ARG A 376 -14.87 12.28 -54.80
C ARG A 376 -15.63 13.41 -55.48
N ILE A 377 -16.96 13.32 -55.51
CA ILE A 377 -17.82 14.35 -56.10
C ILE A 377 -17.65 15.68 -55.36
N LEU A 378 -17.59 15.67 -54.02
CA LEU A 378 -17.34 16.88 -53.24
C LEU A 378 -15.99 17.53 -53.57
N ARG A 379 -14.93 16.73 -53.79
CA ARG A 379 -13.62 17.23 -54.23
C ARG A 379 -13.67 17.87 -55.61
N GLU A 380 -14.34 17.22 -56.54
CA GLU A 380 -14.48 17.70 -57.92
C GLU A 380 -15.33 18.98 -57.98
N VAL A 381 -16.47 19.02 -57.28
CA VAL A 381 -17.31 20.23 -57.18
C VAL A 381 -16.55 21.38 -56.54
N ALA A 382 -15.80 21.14 -55.46
CA ALA A 382 -14.99 22.16 -54.83
C ALA A 382 -13.91 22.71 -55.78
N ALA A 383 -13.23 21.83 -56.54
CA ALA A 383 -12.25 22.25 -57.54
C ALA A 383 -12.88 23.10 -58.65
N ILE A 384 -14.02 22.66 -59.20
CA ILE A 384 -14.77 23.39 -60.22
C ILE A 384 -15.20 24.77 -59.70
N ALA A 385 -15.75 24.83 -58.48
CA ALA A 385 -16.16 26.08 -57.86
C ALA A 385 -14.94 27.00 -57.64
N GLN A 386 -13.82 26.47 -57.18
CA GLN A 386 -12.58 27.22 -56.96
C GLN A 386 -12.02 27.82 -58.27
N ASP A 387 -12.09 27.09 -59.38
CA ASP A 387 -11.67 27.57 -60.71
C ASP A 387 -12.64 28.60 -61.31
N CYS A 388 -13.91 28.58 -60.87
CA CYS A 388 -14.93 29.52 -61.31
C CYS A 388 -14.92 30.85 -60.56
N ILE A 389 -14.30 30.93 -59.38
CA ILE A 389 -14.27 32.16 -58.59
C ILE A 389 -12.96 32.95 -58.80
N ARG A 390 -12.98 34.25 -58.50
CA ARG A 390 -11.79 35.10 -58.63
C ARG A 390 -10.84 34.85 -57.48
N LYS A 391 -9.56 35.23 -57.64
CA LYS A 391 -8.56 35.13 -56.57
C LYS A 391 -8.92 35.87 -55.26
N ASN A 392 -9.79 36.89 -55.34
CA ASN A 392 -10.24 37.66 -54.19
C ASN A 392 -11.54 37.13 -53.56
N ASP A 393 -12.19 36.17 -54.22
CA ASP A 393 -13.34 35.47 -53.66
C ASP A 393 -12.84 34.32 -52.77
N LEU A 394 -13.66 33.90 -51.82
CA LEU A 394 -13.32 32.83 -50.89
C LEU A 394 -14.36 31.71 -50.99
N LEU A 395 -13.93 30.52 -51.40
CA LEU A 395 -14.72 29.29 -51.29
C LEU A 395 -14.47 28.62 -49.94
N VAL A 396 -15.55 28.35 -49.22
CA VAL A 396 -15.53 27.65 -47.93
C VAL A 396 -16.49 26.48 -47.98
N ARG A 397 -16.08 25.35 -47.41
CA ARG A 397 -17.02 24.26 -47.10
C ARG A 397 -17.74 24.60 -45.79
N TRP A 398 -19.04 24.84 -45.87
CA TRP A 398 -19.85 25.34 -44.75
C TRP A 398 -20.30 24.21 -43.81
N GLY A 399 -20.60 23.06 -44.38
CA GLY A 399 -20.96 21.81 -43.69
C GLY A 399 -21.23 20.72 -44.74
N GLY A 400 -21.20 19.43 -44.38
CA GLY A 400 -21.62 18.33 -45.25
C GLY A 400 -21.30 18.49 -46.75
N ASP A 401 -22.34 18.75 -47.53
CA ASP A 401 -22.44 19.04 -48.95
C ASP A 401 -22.65 20.53 -49.30
N GLU A 402 -22.67 21.39 -48.29
CA GLU A 402 -22.90 22.82 -48.40
C GLU A 402 -21.57 23.58 -48.50
N PHE A 403 -21.55 24.52 -49.44
CA PHE A 403 -20.45 25.43 -49.68
C PHE A 403 -20.93 26.86 -49.67
N ILE A 404 -20.08 27.77 -49.20
CA ILE A 404 -20.34 29.19 -49.22
C ILE A 404 -19.21 29.91 -49.96
N ILE A 405 -19.57 30.84 -50.83
CA ILE A 405 -18.66 31.75 -51.50
C ILE A 405 -18.88 33.14 -50.96
N LEU A 406 -17.82 33.75 -50.42
CA LEU A 406 -17.78 35.18 -50.15
C LEU A 406 -17.20 35.89 -51.38
N THR A 407 -17.95 36.82 -51.96
CA THR A 407 -17.52 37.55 -53.17
C THR A 407 -17.68 39.06 -53.04
N ALA A 408 -16.74 39.80 -53.62
CA ALA A 408 -16.81 41.25 -53.69
C ALA A 408 -17.77 41.69 -54.80
N GLY A 409 -18.74 42.55 -54.46
CA GLY A 409 -19.79 42.99 -55.36
C GLY A 409 -21.18 42.90 -54.73
N GLY A 410 -22.13 43.61 -55.33
CA GLY A 410 -23.53 43.50 -54.97
C GLY A 410 -24.18 42.23 -55.52
N ILE A 411 -25.49 42.12 -55.30
CA ILE A 411 -26.26 40.91 -55.56
C ILE A 411 -26.15 40.41 -57.01
N VAL A 412 -26.07 41.31 -57.99
CA VAL A 412 -25.98 40.95 -59.42
C VAL A 412 -24.66 40.24 -59.73
N GLN A 413 -23.53 40.73 -59.19
CA GLN A 413 -22.24 40.08 -59.39
C GLN A 413 -22.20 38.70 -58.72
N ALA A 414 -22.85 38.56 -57.56
CA ALA A 414 -22.95 37.30 -56.84
C ALA A 414 -23.86 36.28 -57.56
N GLU A 415 -24.96 36.74 -58.18
CA GLU A 415 -25.77 35.91 -59.07
C GLU A 415 -24.94 35.40 -60.27
N ASP A 416 -24.11 36.25 -60.88
CA ASP A 416 -23.23 35.84 -61.98
C ASP A 416 -22.20 34.79 -61.54
N VAL A 417 -21.66 34.91 -60.32
CA VAL A 417 -20.75 33.90 -59.75
C VAL A 417 -21.51 32.59 -59.50
N ALA A 418 -22.68 32.66 -58.89
CA ALA A 418 -23.52 31.49 -58.60
C ALA A 418 -23.91 30.73 -59.88
N GLU A 419 -24.36 31.44 -60.92
CA GLU A 419 -24.72 30.85 -62.20
C GLU A 419 -23.50 30.29 -62.95
N ARG A 420 -22.34 30.93 -62.82
CA ARG A 420 -21.09 30.42 -63.41
C ARG A 420 -20.66 29.11 -62.76
N VAL A 421 -20.67 29.03 -61.43
CA VAL A 421 -20.33 27.80 -60.69
C VAL A 421 -21.35 26.70 -61.01
N ARG A 422 -22.65 27.00 -60.94
CA ARG A 422 -23.73 26.06 -61.26
C ARG A 422 -23.61 25.51 -62.67
N GLY A 423 -23.42 26.40 -63.65
CA GLY A 423 -23.26 26.04 -65.05
C GLY A 423 -22.01 25.21 -65.31
N ALA A 424 -20.90 25.49 -64.61
CA ALA A 424 -19.67 24.72 -64.73
C ALA A 424 -19.82 23.31 -64.15
N VAL A 425 -20.42 23.16 -62.96
CA VAL A 425 -20.68 21.85 -62.35
C VAL A 425 -21.56 20.99 -63.28
N LEU A 426 -22.63 21.58 -63.82
CA LEU A 426 -23.52 20.88 -64.75
C LEU A 426 -22.82 20.50 -66.06
N LYS A 427 -21.94 21.38 -66.58
CA LYS A 427 -21.22 21.18 -67.84
C LYS A 427 -20.12 20.12 -67.74
N GLU A 428 -19.42 20.05 -66.60
CA GLU A 428 -18.40 19.03 -66.37
C GLU A 428 -19.00 17.62 -66.42
N GLY A 429 -20.31 17.52 -66.15
CA GLY A 429 -21.06 16.28 -66.35
C GLY A 429 -20.63 15.19 -65.37
N LEU A 430 -20.31 15.57 -64.13
CA LEU A 430 -20.00 14.62 -63.06
C LEU A 430 -21.17 13.64 -62.93
N LEU A 431 -20.92 12.35 -63.17
CA LEU A 431 -21.96 11.34 -63.19
C LEU A 431 -22.13 10.72 -61.80
N SER A 432 -23.36 10.79 -61.28
CA SER A 432 -23.82 9.91 -60.22
C SER A 432 -24.62 8.76 -60.84
N GLY A 433 -23.92 7.71 -61.30
CA GLY A 433 -24.55 6.62 -62.04
C GLY A 433 -24.96 7.07 -63.44
N ALA A 434 -26.26 7.30 -63.67
CA ALA A 434 -26.83 7.75 -64.95
C ALA A 434 -27.31 9.22 -64.95
N GLU A 435 -27.31 9.90 -63.80
CA GLU A 435 -27.76 11.29 -63.65
C GLU A 435 -26.56 12.23 -63.46
N ALA A 436 -26.62 13.42 -64.05
CA ALA A 436 -25.60 14.46 -63.87
C ALA A 436 -25.77 15.16 -62.52
N VAL A 437 -24.68 15.36 -61.80
CA VAL A 437 -24.66 16.15 -60.55
C VAL A 437 -24.98 17.61 -60.88
N SER A 438 -25.95 18.18 -60.16
CA SER A 438 -26.27 19.61 -60.19
C SER A 438 -26.14 20.22 -58.80
N ILE A 439 -26.08 21.55 -58.76
CA ILE A 439 -26.13 22.30 -57.51
C ILE A 439 -27.26 23.33 -57.56
N SER A 440 -27.82 23.61 -56.39
CA SER A 440 -28.74 24.74 -56.19
C SER A 440 -28.01 25.84 -55.42
N CYS A 441 -28.30 27.10 -55.75
CA CYS A 441 -27.61 28.26 -55.19
C CYS A 441 -28.60 29.28 -54.61
N GLY A 442 -28.32 29.78 -53.41
CA GLY A 442 -28.97 30.90 -52.76
C GLY A 442 -28.02 32.10 -52.63
N VAL A 443 -28.48 33.29 -53.02
CA VAL A 443 -27.66 34.51 -53.04
C VAL A 443 -28.26 35.60 -52.16
N ALA A 444 -27.44 36.15 -51.27
CA ALA A 444 -27.80 37.29 -50.43
C ALA A 444 -26.68 38.34 -50.42
N GLN A 445 -27.06 39.61 -50.44
CA GLN A 445 -26.14 40.74 -50.33
C GLN A 445 -26.09 41.24 -48.88
N TYR A 446 -24.91 41.68 -48.44
CA TYR A 446 -24.76 42.36 -47.16
C TYR A 446 -25.55 43.68 -47.15
N GLY A 447 -26.43 43.83 -46.16
CA GLY A 447 -27.09 45.06 -45.78
C GLY A 447 -26.44 45.68 -44.55
N GLY A 448 -26.51 47.00 -44.41
CA GLY A 448 -25.90 47.69 -43.27
C GLY A 448 -26.46 47.18 -41.93
N GLY A 449 -25.57 46.73 -41.04
CA GLY A 449 -25.93 46.19 -39.72
C GLY A 449 -26.23 44.69 -39.69
N ASP A 450 -26.02 43.97 -40.79
CA ASP A 450 -26.12 42.52 -40.79
C ASP A 450 -25.06 41.85 -39.92
N THR A 451 -25.46 40.74 -39.29
CA THR A 451 -24.53 39.78 -38.70
C THR A 451 -24.26 38.65 -39.70
N LEU A 452 -23.22 37.87 -39.46
CA LEU A 452 -22.95 36.65 -40.22
C LEU A 452 -24.20 35.74 -40.29
N ASP A 453 -24.88 35.56 -39.16
CA ASP A 453 -26.08 34.73 -39.07
C ASP A 453 -27.26 35.31 -39.87
N SER A 454 -27.48 36.62 -39.83
CA SER A 454 -28.59 37.24 -40.59
C SER A 454 -28.37 37.18 -42.09
N LEU A 455 -27.13 37.38 -42.57
CA LEU A 455 -26.78 37.29 -43.98
C LEU A 455 -26.86 35.85 -44.49
N THR A 456 -26.30 34.88 -43.75
CA THR A 456 -26.34 33.47 -44.13
C THR A 456 -27.75 32.89 -44.09
N SER A 457 -28.60 33.30 -43.14
CA SER A 457 -30.02 32.91 -43.11
C SER A 457 -30.77 33.33 -44.36
N ARG A 458 -30.53 34.54 -44.90
CA ARG A 458 -31.19 34.98 -46.15
C ARG A 458 -30.69 34.21 -47.37
N ALA A 459 -29.41 33.85 -47.40
CA ALA A 459 -28.85 33.00 -48.45
C ALA A 459 -29.44 31.59 -48.38
N ASP A 460 -29.65 31.05 -47.17
CA ASP A 460 -30.29 29.76 -46.94
C ASP A 460 -31.76 29.74 -47.37
N ASP A 461 -32.53 30.77 -47.02
CA ASP A 461 -33.91 30.93 -47.51
C ASP A 461 -33.97 30.92 -49.05
N ALA A 462 -32.99 31.54 -49.70
CA ALA A 462 -32.88 31.57 -51.15
C ALA A 462 -32.51 30.19 -51.72
N LEU A 463 -31.57 29.50 -51.08
CA LEU A 463 -31.18 28.14 -51.44
C LEU A 463 -32.35 27.15 -51.28
N TYR A 464 -33.12 27.29 -50.21
CA TYR A 464 -34.33 26.49 -49.98
C TYR A 464 -35.34 26.67 -51.13
N GLN A 465 -35.60 27.91 -51.54
CA GLN A 465 -36.46 28.19 -52.70
C GLN A 465 -35.89 27.64 -54.02
N ALA A 466 -34.56 27.65 -54.18
CA ALA A 466 -33.92 27.04 -55.34
C ALA A 466 -34.19 25.52 -55.39
N LYS A 467 -34.07 24.84 -54.24
CA LYS A 467 -34.34 23.40 -54.11
C LYS A 467 -35.82 23.07 -54.32
N ASP A 468 -36.73 23.80 -53.69
CA ASP A 468 -38.18 23.58 -53.79
C ASP A 468 -38.72 23.90 -55.19
N GLY A 469 -38.14 24.91 -55.86
CA GLY A 469 -38.51 25.30 -57.22
C GLY A 469 -38.23 24.24 -58.29
N GLY A 470 -37.53 23.15 -57.96
CA GLY A 470 -37.14 22.09 -58.89
C GLY A 470 -35.62 21.97 -59.10
N ARG A 471 -34.81 22.48 -58.15
CA ARG A 471 -33.34 22.34 -58.10
C ARG A 471 -32.61 22.92 -59.31
N ASN A 472 -31.29 22.72 -59.38
CA ASN A 472 -30.39 23.16 -60.46
C ASN A 472 -30.61 24.62 -60.89
N ARG A 473 -30.70 25.53 -59.92
CA ARG A 473 -30.96 26.95 -60.18
C ARG A 473 -30.36 27.86 -59.12
N THR A 474 -30.23 29.13 -59.47
CA THR A 474 -29.91 30.19 -58.53
C THR A 474 -31.16 31.00 -58.19
N VAL A 475 -31.40 31.21 -56.90
CA VAL A 475 -32.38 32.17 -56.39
C VAL A 475 -31.63 33.23 -55.58
N SER A 476 -32.01 34.49 -55.75
CA SER A 476 -31.49 35.60 -54.94
C SER A 476 -32.58 36.17 -54.05
N GLU A 477 -32.19 36.76 -52.92
CA GLU A 477 -33.12 37.39 -51.97
C GLU A 477 -34.01 38.47 -52.66
N ARG A 478 -33.52 39.08 -53.75
CA ARG A 478 -34.25 40.07 -54.56
C ARG A 478 -35.47 39.48 -55.27
N LYS A 479 -35.44 38.19 -55.63
CA LYS A 479 -36.48 37.51 -56.43
C LYS A 479 -37.53 36.81 -55.56
N MET A 480 -37.45 36.95 -54.23
CA MET A 480 -38.43 36.38 -53.31
C MET A 480 -39.75 37.17 -53.27
N PRO A 481 -40.92 36.52 -53.27
CA PRO A 481 -42.21 37.19 -53.11
C PRO A 481 -42.34 37.76 -51.68
N GLY A 482 -41.99 39.04 -51.51
CA GLY A 482 -42.06 39.75 -50.23
C GLY A 482 -41.07 40.92 -50.07
N ALA A 483 -40.02 40.99 -50.89
CA ALA A 483 -39.04 42.07 -50.83
C ALA A 483 -39.55 43.38 -51.48
N ARG A 484 -40.43 44.13 -50.80
CA ARG A 484 -40.65 45.56 -51.12
C ARG A 484 -39.47 46.35 -50.55
N GLY A 485 -38.78 47.05 -51.46
CA GLY A 485 -37.57 47.80 -51.14
C GLY A 485 -37.78 48.97 -50.18
N SER A 486 -36.78 49.15 -49.32
CA SER A 486 -36.43 50.44 -48.72
C SER A 486 -35.29 51.05 -49.55
N GLY A 487 -35.63 51.87 -50.54
CA GLY A 487 -34.67 52.80 -51.16
C GLY A 487 -34.42 53.99 -50.22
N PRO A 488 -33.23 54.62 -50.27
CA PRO A 488 -32.94 55.78 -49.44
C PRO A 488 -33.64 57.03 -49.99
N ALA A 489 -34.11 57.89 -49.10
CA ALA A 489 -34.54 59.26 -49.41
C ALA A 489 -33.32 60.19 -49.43
#